data_AF-A0A2I0EQU5-F1
#
_entry.id   AF-A0A2I0EQU5-F1
#
_cell.length_a   1.000
_cell.length_b   1.000
_cell.length_c   1.000
_cell.angle_alpha   90.00
_cell.angle_beta   90.00
_cell.angle_gamma   90.00
#
_symmetry.space_group_name_H-M   'P 1'
#
loop_
_entity.id
_entity.type
_entity.pdbx_description
1 polymer ?
#
loop_
_entity_poly.entity_id
_entity_poly.type
_entity_poly.pdbx_seq_one_letter_code
_entity_poly.pdbx_strand_id
1 'polypeptide(L)'
;MQPSIEMTDKFILAINNVLKSKGDMTPMIEVTSQLKLVNLDYWERLIREEVAKYLVSQPKWESLSKAIKSLFIEQASWLGLVSWDGYEREKSLKLLSESAPNAFFLILIARRLNDWVPEVRVAAKEAFILVSRKTDSKIIAEALITILSNWNSWGRIGQENRNVILNTALRKDVTLSLKNNLITFASGAIPSLLSQLGQLPIFDDYLNEIAHNAIQPYVRAKAFRSLFEARMTWISGYEWKWIDKAYGRRKLIPVIAERKIDVHISLIELLNRSAFDRSSIVRSVSAEFLIINLDRLKQDEVKFFAEKFALDKSNAVLERGQFVIKKLNEKFYQSPTKFL
;
A
#
# COMPACT_ATOMS: atom_id res chain seq x y z
N MET A 1 -9.35 11.51 -9.70
CA MET A 1 -8.98 12.29 -10.91
C MET A 1 -9.45 11.47 -12.09
N GLN A 2 -10.40 11.94 -12.89
CA GLN A 2 -10.91 11.16 -14.03
C GLN A 2 -9.79 10.94 -15.07
N PRO A 3 -9.74 9.80 -15.76
CA PRO A 3 -8.80 9.58 -16.85
C PRO A 3 -8.98 10.60 -17.98
N SER A 4 -7.94 10.81 -18.80
CA SER A 4 -8.09 11.65 -20.00
C SER A 4 -9.04 10.99 -21.00
N ILE A 5 -9.71 11.82 -21.80
CA ILE A 5 -10.61 11.36 -22.88
C ILE A 5 -9.82 10.46 -23.85
N GLU A 6 -8.63 10.89 -24.27
CA GLU A 6 -7.77 10.11 -25.17
C GLU A 6 -7.44 8.71 -24.62
N MET A 7 -7.14 8.59 -23.33
CA MET A 7 -6.86 7.29 -22.72
C MET A 7 -8.12 6.42 -22.66
N THR A 8 -9.27 7.03 -22.40
CA THR A 8 -10.56 6.35 -22.39
C THR A 8 -10.89 5.79 -23.77
N ASP A 9 -10.70 6.58 -24.83
CA ASP A 9 -10.97 6.15 -26.21
C ASP A 9 -10.05 5.02 -26.65
N LYS A 10 -8.74 5.11 -26.36
CA LYS A 10 -7.78 4.02 -26.61
C LYS A 10 -8.17 2.73 -25.88
N PHE A 11 -8.65 2.84 -24.64
CA PHE A 11 -9.10 1.71 -23.85
C PHE A 11 -10.35 1.05 -24.42
N ILE A 12 -11.34 1.86 -24.84
CA ILE A 12 -12.55 1.36 -25.52
C ILE A 12 -12.19 0.66 -26.83
N LEU A 13 -11.29 1.24 -27.63
CA LEU A 13 -10.81 0.62 -28.87
C LEU A 13 -10.15 -0.73 -28.61
N ALA A 14 -9.31 -0.84 -27.57
CA ALA A 14 -8.68 -2.09 -27.18
C ALA A 14 -9.71 -3.16 -26.79
N ILE A 15 -10.72 -2.82 -25.96
CA ILE A 15 -11.81 -3.75 -25.60
C ILE A 15 -12.52 -4.26 -26.86
N ASN A 16 -12.90 -3.35 -27.76
CA ASN A 16 -13.60 -3.71 -28.99
C ASN A 16 -12.74 -4.61 -29.90
N ASN A 17 -11.43 -4.39 -29.93
CA ASN A 17 -10.52 -5.25 -30.69
C ASN A 17 -10.47 -6.66 -30.09
N VAL A 18 -10.35 -6.82 -28.76
CA VAL A 18 -10.39 -8.15 -28.10
C VAL A 18 -11.69 -8.88 -28.43
N LEU A 19 -12.81 -8.18 -28.38
CA LEU A 19 -14.13 -8.76 -28.64
C LEU A 19 -14.29 -9.20 -30.10
N LYS A 20 -13.77 -8.42 -31.06
CA LYS A 20 -13.77 -8.77 -32.49
C LYS A 20 -12.78 -9.88 -32.84
N SER A 21 -11.62 -9.93 -32.18
CA SER A 21 -10.55 -10.88 -32.45
C SER A 21 -10.72 -12.24 -31.75
N LYS A 22 -11.89 -12.51 -31.17
CA LYS A 22 -12.19 -13.74 -30.41
C LYS A 22 -11.21 -13.99 -29.26
N GLY A 23 -10.86 -12.94 -28.52
CA GLY A 23 -10.11 -13.06 -27.26
C GLY A 23 -8.60 -12.85 -27.36
N ASP A 24 -8.06 -12.35 -28.49
CA ASP A 24 -6.67 -11.88 -28.50
C ASP A 24 -6.52 -10.67 -27.57
N MET A 25 -5.83 -10.88 -26.45
CA MET A 25 -5.65 -9.92 -25.37
C MET A 25 -4.56 -8.87 -25.65
N THR A 26 -3.77 -9.03 -26.72
CA THR A 26 -2.62 -8.15 -27.03
C THR A 26 -2.98 -6.66 -26.97
N PRO A 27 -4.07 -6.18 -27.61
CA PRO A 27 -4.44 -4.76 -27.57
C PRO A 27 -4.73 -4.26 -26.15
N MET A 28 -5.36 -5.11 -25.32
CA MET A 28 -5.65 -4.76 -23.93
C MET A 28 -4.40 -4.78 -23.08
N ILE A 29 -3.46 -5.70 -23.31
CA ILE A 29 -2.19 -5.75 -22.59
C ILE A 29 -1.36 -4.50 -22.88
N GLU A 30 -1.26 -4.08 -24.14
CA GLU A 30 -0.52 -2.87 -24.53
C GLU A 30 -1.08 -1.62 -23.84
N VAL A 31 -2.40 -1.44 -23.91
CA VAL A 31 -3.06 -0.28 -23.31
C VAL A 31 -2.94 -0.29 -21.78
N THR A 32 -3.20 -1.44 -21.13
CA THR A 32 -3.15 -1.55 -19.67
C THR A 32 -1.75 -1.42 -19.09
N SER A 33 -0.70 -1.73 -19.87
CA SER A 33 0.70 -1.57 -19.45
C SER A 33 1.13 -0.10 -19.34
N GLN A 34 0.38 0.82 -19.94
CA GLN A 34 0.63 2.27 -19.86
C GLN A 34 -0.26 2.95 -18.83
N LEU A 35 -1.21 2.22 -18.24
CA LEU A 35 -2.15 2.81 -17.29
C LEU A 35 -1.48 3.07 -15.95
N LYS A 36 -1.71 4.28 -15.44
CA LYS A 36 -1.59 4.50 -14.01
C LYS A 36 -2.67 3.67 -13.32
N LEU A 37 -2.27 2.82 -12.37
CA LEU A 37 -3.16 1.92 -11.62
C LEU A 37 -4.04 2.67 -10.58
N VAL A 38 -4.33 3.93 -10.86
CA VAL A 38 -5.27 4.78 -10.11
C VAL A 38 -6.67 4.67 -10.73
N ASN A 39 -7.71 4.75 -9.91
CA ASN A 39 -9.12 4.62 -10.33
C ASN A 39 -9.48 3.25 -10.96
N LEU A 40 -9.00 2.15 -10.39
CA LEU A 40 -9.33 0.80 -10.89
C LEU A 40 -10.84 0.55 -11.03
N ASP A 41 -11.65 1.06 -10.09
CA ASP A 41 -13.12 0.94 -10.17
C ASP A 41 -13.71 1.56 -11.44
N TYR A 42 -13.11 2.65 -11.94
CA TYR A 42 -13.53 3.28 -13.19
C TYR A 42 -13.24 2.36 -14.38
N TRP A 43 -12.02 1.83 -14.46
CA TRP A 43 -11.61 0.94 -15.55
C TRP A 43 -12.39 -0.37 -15.54
N GLU A 44 -12.59 -0.99 -14.37
CA GLU A 44 -13.43 -2.18 -14.22
C GLU A 44 -14.85 -1.95 -14.75
N ARG A 45 -15.45 -0.80 -14.40
CA ARG A 45 -16.80 -0.43 -14.87
C ARG A 45 -16.82 -0.17 -16.37
N LEU A 46 -15.82 0.51 -16.92
CA LEU A 46 -15.73 0.78 -18.34
C LEU A 46 -15.65 -0.52 -19.15
N ILE A 47 -14.77 -1.47 -18.76
CA ILE A 47 -14.73 -2.79 -19.43
C ILE A 47 -16.12 -3.43 -19.39
N ARG A 48 -16.77 -3.43 -18.23
CA ARG A 48 -18.07 -4.07 -18.04
C ARG A 48 -19.16 -3.45 -18.91
N GLU A 49 -19.21 -2.13 -19.01
CA GLU A 49 -20.17 -1.40 -19.83
C GLU A 49 -19.95 -1.66 -21.33
N GLU A 50 -18.71 -1.63 -21.79
CA GLU A 50 -18.38 -1.86 -23.20
C GLU A 50 -18.62 -3.31 -23.63
N VAL A 51 -18.28 -4.28 -22.78
CA VAL A 51 -18.60 -5.70 -23.05
C VAL A 51 -20.12 -5.89 -23.14
N ALA A 52 -20.90 -5.28 -22.24
CA ALA A 52 -22.35 -5.37 -22.29
C ALA A 52 -22.93 -4.74 -23.58
N LYS A 53 -22.45 -3.57 -23.98
CA LYS A 53 -22.86 -2.92 -25.25
C LYS A 53 -22.55 -3.80 -26.46
N TYR A 54 -21.34 -4.36 -26.52
CA TYR A 54 -20.93 -5.23 -27.62
C TYR A 54 -21.85 -6.45 -27.73
N LEU A 55 -22.17 -7.10 -26.60
CA LEU A 55 -23.05 -8.29 -26.59
C LEU A 55 -24.46 -7.97 -27.08
N VAL A 56 -25.04 -6.83 -26.69
CA VAL A 56 -26.37 -6.39 -27.16
C VAL A 56 -26.35 -6.05 -28.66
N SER A 57 -25.23 -5.55 -29.18
CA SER A 57 -25.10 -5.19 -30.60
C SER A 57 -24.96 -6.39 -31.54
N GLN A 58 -24.74 -7.61 -31.01
CA GLN A 58 -24.59 -8.79 -31.86
C GLN A 58 -25.94 -9.26 -32.44
N PRO A 59 -26.00 -9.54 -33.76
CA PRO A 59 -27.22 -10.08 -34.37
C PRO A 59 -27.58 -11.41 -33.70
N LYS A 60 -28.84 -11.53 -33.27
CA LYS A 60 -29.38 -12.69 -32.53
C LYS A 60 -28.87 -12.86 -31.09
N TRP A 61 -28.48 -11.78 -30.39
CA TRP A 61 -28.04 -11.89 -28.99
C TRP A 61 -29.11 -12.56 -28.08
N GLU A 62 -30.40 -12.30 -28.30
CA GLU A 62 -31.49 -12.94 -27.54
C GLU A 62 -31.61 -14.44 -27.85
N SER A 63 -31.23 -14.84 -29.07
CA SER A 63 -31.32 -16.21 -29.59
C SER A 63 -30.03 -17.01 -29.40
N LEU A 64 -28.91 -16.36 -29.08
CA LEU A 64 -27.65 -17.02 -28.76
C LEU A 64 -27.81 -17.76 -27.43
N SER A 65 -27.63 -19.07 -27.46
CA SER A 65 -27.71 -19.90 -26.25
C SER A 65 -26.72 -19.39 -25.19
N LYS A 66 -27.09 -19.56 -23.91
CA LYS A 66 -26.23 -19.23 -22.76
C LYS A 66 -24.81 -19.81 -22.91
N ALA A 67 -24.68 -20.96 -23.57
CA ALA A 67 -23.41 -21.61 -23.88
C ALA A 67 -22.52 -20.81 -24.86
N ILE A 68 -23.09 -20.19 -25.91
CA ILE A 68 -22.31 -19.41 -26.89
C ILE A 68 -21.88 -18.06 -26.29
N LYS A 69 -22.73 -17.45 -25.45
CA LYS A 69 -22.37 -16.24 -24.66
C LYS A 69 -21.21 -16.54 -23.70
N SER A 70 -21.28 -17.68 -23.03
CA SER A 70 -20.21 -18.19 -22.16
C SER A 70 -18.92 -18.44 -22.94
N LEU A 71 -18.98 -19.03 -24.15
CA LEU A 71 -17.81 -19.29 -25.00
C LEU A 71 -17.02 -18.04 -25.42
N PHE A 72 -17.71 -16.93 -25.73
CA PHE A 72 -17.05 -15.66 -26.04
C PHE A 72 -16.33 -15.07 -24.83
N ILE A 73 -16.87 -15.27 -23.63
CA ILE A 73 -16.30 -14.79 -22.37
C ILE A 73 -15.18 -15.75 -21.88
N GLU A 74 -15.30 -17.05 -22.16
CA GLU A 74 -14.28 -18.06 -21.89
C GLU A 74 -13.00 -17.86 -22.69
N GLN A 75 -13.12 -17.41 -23.94
CA GLN A 75 -11.96 -17.09 -24.79
C GLN A 75 -11.24 -15.79 -24.33
N ALA A 76 -11.94 -14.91 -23.59
CA ALA A 76 -11.39 -13.69 -23.00
C ALA A 76 -11.37 -13.79 -21.46
N SER A 77 -10.69 -14.81 -20.92
CA SER A 77 -10.66 -15.15 -19.49
C SER A 77 -10.43 -13.96 -18.55
N TRP A 78 -9.61 -12.99 -18.96
CA TRP A 78 -9.35 -11.77 -18.19
C TRP A 78 -10.52 -10.78 -18.18
N LEU A 79 -11.27 -10.64 -19.27
CA LEU A 79 -12.43 -9.75 -19.33
C LEU A 79 -13.61 -10.32 -18.55
N GLY A 80 -13.75 -11.64 -18.49
CA GLY A 80 -14.79 -12.27 -17.68
C GLY A 80 -14.67 -11.99 -16.17
N LEU A 81 -13.49 -11.62 -15.67
CA LEU A 81 -13.28 -11.18 -14.27
C LEU A 81 -14.10 -9.94 -13.88
N VAL A 82 -14.50 -9.12 -14.86
CA VAL A 82 -15.30 -7.92 -14.62
C VAL A 82 -16.79 -8.10 -14.92
N SER A 83 -17.25 -9.31 -15.24
CA SER A 83 -18.65 -9.59 -15.57
C SER A 83 -19.61 -9.18 -14.44
N TRP A 84 -20.88 -8.89 -14.79
CA TRP A 84 -21.98 -8.75 -13.83
C TRP A 84 -22.32 -10.10 -13.16
N ASP A 85 -22.18 -11.22 -13.88
CA ASP A 85 -22.54 -12.56 -13.40
C ASP A 85 -21.41 -13.18 -12.55
N GLY A 86 -21.75 -13.64 -11.35
CA GLY A 86 -20.82 -14.34 -10.46
C GLY A 86 -20.33 -15.66 -11.02
N TYR A 87 -21.18 -16.41 -11.74
CA TYR A 87 -20.80 -17.68 -12.35
C TYR A 87 -19.74 -17.48 -13.44
N GLU A 88 -19.86 -16.41 -14.23
CA GLU A 88 -18.87 -16.06 -15.26
C GLU A 88 -17.54 -15.66 -14.62
N ARG A 89 -17.57 -14.81 -13.58
CA ARG A 89 -16.35 -14.43 -12.84
C ARG A 89 -15.65 -15.65 -12.24
N GLU A 90 -16.40 -16.55 -11.62
CA GLU A 90 -15.88 -17.80 -11.05
C GLU A 90 -15.25 -18.69 -12.13
N LYS A 91 -15.94 -18.90 -13.25
CA LYS A 91 -15.45 -19.70 -14.36
C LYS A 91 -14.18 -19.11 -14.95
N SER A 92 -14.14 -17.79 -15.17
CA SER A 92 -12.96 -17.07 -15.64
C SER A 92 -11.76 -17.26 -14.73
N LEU A 93 -11.94 -17.13 -13.41
CA LEU A 93 -10.87 -17.36 -12.43
C LEU A 93 -10.32 -18.78 -12.50
N LYS A 94 -11.19 -19.79 -12.64
CA LYS A 94 -10.80 -21.20 -12.75
C LYS A 94 -10.03 -21.51 -14.04
N LEU A 95 -10.20 -20.71 -15.09
CA LEU A 95 -9.49 -20.87 -16.36
C LEU A 95 -8.13 -20.16 -16.38
N LEU A 96 -7.80 -19.34 -15.39
CA LEU A 96 -6.50 -18.67 -15.33
C LEU A 96 -5.40 -19.66 -14.91
N SER A 97 -4.52 -20.02 -15.84
CA SER A 97 -3.35 -20.87 -15.57
C SER A 97 -2.03 -20.13 -15.70
N GLU A 98 -1.97 -19.03 -16.46
CA GLU A 98 -0.73 -18.36 -16.86
C GLU A 98 -0.35 -17.18 -15.96
N SER A 99 0.86 -16.66 -16.13
CA SER A 99 1.31 -15.43 -15.46
C SER A 99 0.41 -14.24 -15.81
N ALA A 100 0.26 -13.29 -14.89
CA ALA A 100 -0.45 -12.06 -15.18
C ALA A 100 0.36 -11.24 -16.21
N PRO A 101 -0.28 -10.76 -17.31
CA PRO A 101 0.44 -10.00 -18.34
C PRO A 101 1.06 -8.69 -17.82
N ASN A 102 0.40 -8.06 -16.85
CA ASN A 102 0.87 -6.86 -16.16
C ASN A 102 0.13 -6.68 -14.82
N ALA A 103 0.47 -5.62 -14.09
CA ALA A 103 -0.06 -5.37 -12.75
C ALA A 103 -1.57 -5.15 -12.74
N PHE A 104 -2.14 -4.54 -13.80
CA PHE A 104 -3.58 -4.32 -13.91
C PHE A 104 -4.36 -5.64 -13.81
N PHE A 105 -3.98 -6.65 -14.59
CA PHE A 105 -4.65 -7.95 -14.59
C PHE A 105 -4.48 -8.71 -13.27
N LEU A 106 -3.31 -8.63 -12.63
CA LEU A 106 -3.11 -9.24 -11.31
C LEU A 106 -4.01 -8.58 -10.25
N ILE A 107 -4.20 -7.26 -10.34
CA ILE A 107 -5.10 -6.54 -9.43
C ILE A 107 -6.57 -6.94 -9.67
N LEU A 108 -7.00 -7.21 -10.90
CA LEU A 108 -8.36 -7.71 -11.15
C LEU A 108 -8.65 -9.00 -10.41
N ILE A 109 -7.69 -9.94 -10.35
CA ILE A 109 -7.81 -11.15 -9.53
C ILE A 109 -7.91 -10.78 -8.06
N ALA A 110 -7.00 -9.93 -7.55
CA ALA A 110 -6.99 -9.52 -6.15
C ALA A 110 -8.31 -8.84 -5.72
N ARG A 111 -8.93 -8.08 -6.62
CA ARG A 111 -10.23 -7.43 -6.40
C ARG A 111 -11.36 -8.44 -6.21
N ARG A 112 -11.26 -9.63 -6.81
CA ARG A 112 -12.23 -10.72 -6.59
C ARG A 112 -12.10 -11.39 -5.22
N LEU A 113 -11.01 -11.15 -4.47
CA LEU A 113 -10.93 -11.54 -3.05
C LEU A 113 -11.91 -10.74 -2.16
N ASN A 114 -12.47 -9.65 -2.68
CA ASN A 114 -13.50 -8.81 -2.07
C ASN A 114 -14.87 -8.94 -2.79
N ASP A 115 -15.07 -9.99 -3.59
CA ASP A 115 -16.33 -10.22 -4.30
C ASP A 115 -17.51 -10.39 -3.33
N TRP A 116 -18.73 -10.09 -3.79
CA TRP A 116 -19.94 -10.33 -3.01
C TRP A 116 -20.32 -11.82 -2.97
N VAL A 117 -19.99 -12.57 -4.02
CA VAL A 117 -20.22 -14.02 -4.12
C VAL A 117 -19.11 -14.80 -3.40
N PRO A 118 -19.41 -15.64 -2.41
CA PRO A 118 -18.42 -16.45 -1.69
C PRO A 118 -17.57 -17.36 -2.58
N GLU A 119 -18.20 -18.04 -3.53
CA GLU A 119 -17.57 -19.00 -4.45
C GLU A 119 -16.53 -18.31 -5.34
N VAL A 120 -16.83 -17.09 -5.79
CA VAL A 120 -15.89 -16.25 -6.54
C VAL A 120 -14.67 -15.88 -5.67
N ARG A 121 -14.84 -15.61 -4.38
CA ARG A 121 -13.72 -15.32 -3.48
C ARG A 121 -12.80 -16.53 -3.30
N VAL A 122 -13.38 -17.74 -3.23
CA VAL A 122 -12.61 -18.99 -3.15
C VAL A 122 -11.81 -19.21 -4.44
N ALA A 123 -12.45 -19.13 -5.60
CA ALA A 123 -11.77 -19.25 -6.89
C ALA A 123 -10.69 -18.16 -7.07
N ALA A 124 -10.93 -16.95 -6.58
CA ALA A 124 -9.96 -15.86 -6.64
C ALA A 124 -8.73 -16.12 -5.78
N LYS A 125 -8.91 -16.71 -4.59
CA LYS A 125 -7.79 -17.11 -3.72
C LYS A 125 -6.88 -18.10 -4.42
N GLU A 126 -7.45 -19.14 -5.02
CA GLU A 126 -6.72 -20.18 -5.75
C GLU A 126 -6.01 -19.60 -6.98
N ALA A 127 -6.73 -18.84 -7.81
CA ALA A 127 -6.18 -18.19 -8.99
C ALA A 127 -5.06 -17.20 -8.63
N PHE A 128 -5.23 -16.38 -7.59
CA PHE A 128 -4.20 -15.44 -7.17
C PHE A 128 -2.92 -16.14 -6.74
N ILE A 129 -3.02 -17.23 -5.98
CA ILE A 129 -1.86 -18.04 -5.58
C ILE A 129 -1.16 -18.63 -6.82
N LEU A 130 -1.91 -19.24 -7.73
CA LEU A 130 -1.35 -19.87 -8.93
C LEU A 130 -0.67 -18.85 -9.85
N VAL A 131 -1.39 -17.79 -10.22
CA VAL A 131 -0.92 -16.75 -11.14
C VAL A 131 0.27 -16.00 -10.54
N SER A 132 0.22 -15.63 -9.25
CA SER A 132 1.32 -14.91 -8.60
C SER A 132 2.63 -15.72 -8.62
N ARG A 133 2.59 -17.05 -8.46
CA ARG A 133 3.78 -17.90 -8.54
C ARG A 133 4.50 -17.83 -9.89
N LYS A 134 3.76 -17.66 -10.99
CA LYS A 134 4.32 -17.57 -12.35
C LYS A 134 4.63 -16.15 -12.80
N THR A 135 4.14 -15.15 -12.07
CA THR A 135 4.26 -13.74 -12.46
C THR A 135 5.60 -13.14 -12.04
N ASP A 136 6.16 -12.29 -12.92
CA ASP A 136 7.40 -11.55 -12.66
C ASP A 136 7.31 -10.69 -11.38
N SER A 137 8.43 -10.58 -10.67
CA SER A 137 8.47 -9.90 -9.37
C SER A 137 8.13 -8.42 -9.45
N LYS A 138 8.47 -7.74 -10.56
CA LYS A 138 8.18 -6.32 -10.76
C LYS A 138 6.68 -6.09 -10.94
N ILE A 139 6.02 -6.95 -11.71
CA ILE A 139 4.57 -6.92 -11.90
C ILE A 139 3.85 -7.14 -10.55
N ILE A 140 4.30 -8.12 -9.75
CA ILE A 140 3.73 -8.36 -8.42
C ILE A 140 3.95 -7.16 -7.51
N ALA A 141 5.18 -6.62 -7.47
CA ALA A 141 5.50 -5.47 -6.63
C ALA A 141 4.64 -4.25 -6.99
N GLU A 142 4.47 -3.95 -8.28
CA GLU A 142 3.61 -2.88 -8.78
C GLU A 142 2.14 -3.10 -8.39
N ALA A 143 1.63 -4.32 -8.55
CA ALA A 143 0.27 -4.66 -8.13
C ALA A 143 0.07 -4.49 -6.62
N LEU A 144 1.01 -4.98 -5.81
CA LEU A 144 0.96 -4.90 -4.35
C LEU A 144 0.98 -3.47 -3.82
N ILE A 145 1.71 -2.56 -4.45
CA ILE A 145 1.66 -1.12 -4.11
C ILE A 145 0.22 -0.62 -4.15
N THR A 146 -0.51 -0.97 -5.20
CA THR A 146 -1.90 -0.54 -5.39
C THR A 146 -2.84 -1.29 -4.46
N ILE A 147 -2.70 -2.61 -4.33
CA ILE A 147 -3.57 -3.44 -3.50
C ILE A 147 -3.48 -3.04 -2.02
N LEU A 148 -2.27 -3.02 -1.45
CA LEU A 148 -2.05 -2.76 -0.03
C LEU A 148 -2.43 -1.33 0.37
N SER A 149 -2.35 -0.38 -0.56
CA SER A 149 -2.79 1.00 -0.33
C SER A 149 -4.31 1.13 -0.19
N ASN A 150 -5.08 0.20 -0.75
CA ASN A 150 -6.53 0.33 -0.89
C ASN A 150 -7.33 -0.77 -0.18
N TRP A 151 -6.74 -1.91 0.13
CA TRP A 151 -7.47 -3.09 0.66
C TRP A 151 -8.19 -2.88 2.00
N ASN A 152 -7.87 -1.84 2.77
CA ASN A 152 -8.59 -1.51 4.01
C ASN A 152 -9.99 -0.93 3.73
N SER A 153 -10.24 -0.46 2.51
CA SER A 153 -11.57 -0.07 2.03
C SER A 153 -12.41 -1.27 1.55
N TRP A 154 -11.81 -2.46 1.44
CA TRP A 154 -12.48 -3.65 0.94
C TRP A 154 -13.26 -4.30 2.09
N GLY A 155 -14.56 -3.99 2.21
CA GLY A 155 -15.37 -4.42 3.35
C GLY A 155 -15.65 -5.92 3.44
N ARG A 156 -15.37 -6.72 2.40
CA ARG A 156 -15.65 -8.17 2.35
C ARG A 156 -14.39 -9.03 2.34
N ILE A 157 -13.20 -8.44 2.21
CA ILE A 157 -11.96 -9.22 2.25
C ILE A 157 -11.69 -9.67 3.69
N GLY A 158 -11.74 -10.97 3.93
CA GLY A 158 -11.40 -11.58 5.22
C GLY A 158 -9.89 -11.64 5.46
N GLN A 159 -9.51 -11.93 6.71
CA GLN A 159 -8.09 -12.00 7.11
C GLN A 159 -7.30 -13.07 6.33
N GLU A 160 -7.90 -14.22 6.04
CA GLU A 160 -7.24 -15.25 5.23
C GLU A 160 -6.82 -14.75 3.85
N ASN A 161 -7.70 -14.01 3.17
CA ASN A 161 -7.43 -13.46 1.84
C ASN A 161 -6.38 -12.33 1.91
N ARG A 162 -6.36 -11.55 3.00
CA ARG A 162 -5.29 -10.57 3.25
C ARG A 162 -3.94 -11.27 3.43
N ASN A 163 -3.91 -12.37 4.19
CA ASN A 163 -2.69 -13.15 4.40
C ASN A 163 -2.18 -13.72 3.06
N VAL A 164 -3.06 -14.16 2.16
CA VAL A 164 -2.67 -14.62 0.83
C VAL A 164 -1.97 -13.53 0.03
N ILE A 165 -2.49 -12.29 0.05
CA ILE A 165 -1.84 -11.14 -0.58
C ILE A 165 -0.46 -10.88 0.06
N LEU A 166 -0.38 -10.80 1.39
CA LEU A 166 0.89 -10.56 2.09
C LEU A 166 1.93 -11.65 1.84
N ASN A 167 1.52 -12.91 1.79
CA ASN A 167 2.42 -14.03 1.56
C ASN A 167 3.13 -13.95 0.20
N THR A 168 2.54 -13.28 -0.81
CA THR A 168 3.25 -13.04 -2.08
C THR A 168 4.45 -12.11 -1.92
N ALA A 169 4.42 -11.19 -0.95
CA ALA A 169 5.54 -10.30 -0.66
C ALA A 169 6.71 -11.00 0.05
N LEU A 170 6.51 -12.23 0.56
CA LEU A 170 7.56 -13.05 1.16
C LEU A 170 8.48 -13.72 0.13
N ARG A 171 8.12 -13.71 -1.15
CA ARG A 171 8.99 -14.22 -2.22
C ARG A 171 10.19 -13.28 -2.35
N LYS A 172 11.42 -13.81 -2.23
CA LYS A 172 12.66 -13.01 -2.10
C LYS A 172 12.84 -11.94 -3.19
N ASP A 173 12.56 -12.29 -4.44
CA ASP A 173 12.59 -11.40 -5.60
C ASP A 173 11.54 -10.27 -5.51
N VAL A 174 10.34 -10.57 -5.02
CA VAL A 174 9.26 -9.60 -4.76
C VAL A 174 9.63 -8.71 -3.59
N THR A 175 10.17 -9.26 -2.49
CA THR A 175 10.64 -8.48 -1.33
C THR A 175 11.68 -7.45 -1.76
N LEU A 176 12.68 -7.85 -2.55
CA LEU A 176 13.71 -6.95 -3.06
C LEU A 176 13.12 -5.89 -4.00
N SER A 177 12.18 -6.26 -4.85
CA SER A 177 11.48 -5.33 -5.74
C SER A 177 10.68 -4.28 -4.94
N LEU A 178 9.94 -4.71 -3.91
CA LEU A 178 9.20 -3.83 -3.00
C LEU A 178 10.14 -2.92 -2.19
N LYS A 179 11.25 -3.44 -1.67
CA LYS A 179 12.29 -2.65 -0.99
C LYS A 179 12.80 -1.54 -1.89
N ASN A 180 13.15 -1.87 -3.13
CA ASN A 180 13.64 -0.89 -4.11
C ASN A 180 12.58 0.17 -4.41
N ASN A 181 11.30 -0.20 -4.49
CA ASN A 181 10.21 0.76 -4.67
C ASN A 181 10.03 1.67 -3.45
N LEU A 182 10.12 1.14 -2.22
CA LEU A 182 10.10 1.93 -0.98
C LEU A 182 11.21 2.99 -0.95
N ILE A 183 12.39 2.66 -1.51
CA ILE A 183 13.53 3.56 -1.55
C ILE A 183 13.38 4.59 -2.68
N THR A 184 13.02 4.16 -3.88
CA THR A 184 13.17 4.96 -5.11
C THR A 184 11.93 5.76 -5.49
N PHE A 185 10.73 5.42 -5.00
CA PHE A 185 9.52 6.13 -5.43
C PHE A 185 9.42 7.50 -4.77
N ALA A 186 9.33 8.56 -5.59
CA ALA A 186 9.26 9.94 -5.12
C ALA A 186 7.83 10.40 -4.73
N SER A 187 6.79 9.67 -5.13
CA SER A 187 5.39 10.01 -4.87
C SER A 187 4.51 8.77 -4.66
N GLY A 188 3.24 8.99 -4.29
CA GLY A 188 2.27 7.93 -4.04
C GLY A 188 2.14 7.52 -2.57
N ALA A 189 1.33 6.50 -2.30
CA ALA A 189 1.00 6.04 -0.95
C ALA A 189 2.10 5.14 -0.32
N ILE A 190 3.37 5.44 -0.56
CA ILE A 190 4.52 4.63 -0.14
C ILE A 190 4.69 4.55 1.38
N PRO A 191 4.39 5.58 2.20
CA PRO A 191 4.37 5.44 3.66
C PRO A 191 3.30 4.45 4.14
N SER A 192 2.14 4.41 3.47
CA SER A 192 1.09 3.44 3.77
C SER A 192 1.56 2.03 3.40
N LEU A 193 2.18 1.88 2.23
CA LEU A 193 2.80 0.62 1.81
C LEU A 193 3.82 0.10 2.84
N LEU A 194 4.77 0.95 3.29
CA LEU A 194 5.73 0.56 4.33
C LEU A 194 5.02 0.08 5.59
N SER A 195 3.95 0.78 6.00
CA SER A 195 3.17 0.39 7.17
C SER A 195 2.54 -0.99 6.97
N GLN A 196 1.91 -1.24 5.82
CA GLN A 196 1.28 -2.53 5.53
C GLN A 196 2.29 -3.67 5.40
N LEU A 197 3.43 -3.44 4.74
CA LEU A 197 4.51 -4.41 4.62
C LEU A 197 5.20 -4.70 5.96
N GLY A 198 5.17 -3.76 6.91
CA GLY A 198 5.68 -3.94 8.27
C GLY A 198 5.01 -5.05 9.09
N GLN A 199 3.87 -5.57 8.61
CA GLN A 199 3.27 -6.81 9.12
C GLN A 199 4.20 -8.01 8.96
N LEU A 200 5.09 -7.97 7.98
CA LEU A 200 6.00 -9.06 7.63
C LEU A 200 7.39 -8.80 8.23
N PRO A 201 7.89 -9.69 9.11
CA PRO A 201 9.22 -9.53 9.72
C PRO A 201 10.37 -9.42 8.72
N ILE A 202 10.23 -9.96 7.51
CA ILE A 202 11.26 -9.89 6.46
C ILE A 202 11.67 -8.45 6.08
N PHE A 203 10.81 -7.45 6.34
CA PHE A 203 11.14 -6.06 6.05
C PHE A 203 11.92 -5.36 7.18
N ASP A 204 12.03 -5.98 8.35
CA ASP A 204 12.69 -5.39 9.52
C ASP A 204 14.18 -5.12 9.21
N ASP A 205 14.86 -6.08 8.59
CA ASP A 205 16.26 -5.98 8.19
C ASP A 205 16.54 -4.82 7.22
N TYR A 206 15.53 -4.42 6.44
CA TYR A 206 15.63 -3.33 5.48
C TYR A 206 15.26 -1.96 6.06
N LEU A 207 14.71 -1.89 7.29
CA LEU A 207 14.22 -0.62 7.86
C LEU A 207 15.31 0.44 7.97
N ASN A 208 16.54 0.04 8.32
CA ASN A 208 17.66 0.97 8.42
C ASN A 208 18.05 1.54 7.04
N GLU A 209 18.10 0.67 6.02
CA GLU A 209 18.37 1.08 4.64
C GLU A 209 17.28 2.03 4.11
N ILE A 210 16.01 1.69 4.38
CA ILE A 210 14.85 2.51 3.99
C ILE A 210 14.87 3.87 4.71
N ALA A 211 15.16 3.88 6.02
CA ALA A 211 15.24 5.10 6.83
C ALA A 211 16.28 6.08 6.28
N HIS A 212 17.39 5.56 5.74
CA HIS A 212 18.46 6.39 5.21
C HIS A 212 18.21 6.82 3.76
N ASN A 213 17.79 5.89 2.90
CA ASN A 213 17.88 6.06 1.45
C ASN A 213 16.56 6.48 0.79
N ALA A 214 15.40 6.31 1.45
CA ALA A 214 14.13 6.54 0.78
C ALA A 214 13.98 8.00 0.31
N ILE A 215 13.51 8.20 -0.93
CA ILE A 215 13.34 9.54 -1.50
C ILE A 215 12.30 10.32 -0.71
N GLN A 216 11.16 9.69 -0.40
CA GLN A 216 10.06 10.33 0.32
C GLN A 216 10.37 10.52 1.81
N PRO A 217 10.33 11.76 2.33
CA PRO A 217 10.57 12.02 3.76
C PRO A 217 9.64 11.29 4.72
N TYR A 218 8.37 11.11 4.36
CA TYR A 218 7.41 10.39 5.20
C TYR A 218 7.75 8.90 5.34
N VAL A 219 8.36 8.29 4.33
CA VAL A 219 8.85 6.91 4.39
C VAL A 219 10.04 6.82 5.36
N ARG A 220 11.03 7.72 5.21
CA ARG A 220 12.16 7.81 6.14
C ARG A 220 11.70 8.05 7.58
N ALA A 221 10.80 9.00 7.79
CA ALA A 221 10.26 9.34 9.11
C ALA A 221 9.52 8.15 9.75
N LYS A 222 8.73 7.41 8.97
CA LYS A 222 8.05 6.19 9.44
C LYS A 222 9.06 5.09 9.80
N ALA A 223 10.09 4.88 9.00
CA ALA A 223 11.13 3.89 9.28
C ALA A 223 11.93 4.27 10.55
N PHE A 224 12.39 5.53 10.68
CA PHE A 224 13.05 6.01 11.89
C PHE A 224 12.17 5.88 13.13
N ARG A 225 10.90 6.29 13.06
CA ARG A 225 9.96 6.12 14.18
C ARG A 225 9.83 4.65 14.58
N SER A 226 9.73 3.75 13.61
CA SER A 226 9.58 2.32 13.89
C SER A 226 10.84 1.73 14.55
N LEU A 227 12.03 2.18 14.12
CA LEU A 227 13.31 1.82 14.75
C LEU A 227 13.44 2.38 16.17
N PHE A 228 13.07 3.64 16.41
CA PHE A 228 13.11 4.25 17.73
C PHE A 228 12.12 3.59 18.71
N GLU A 229 10.92 3.25 18.26
CA GLU A 229 9.88 2.62 19.10
C GLU A 229 10.06 1.10 19.22
N ALA A 230 10.99 0.50 18.47
CA ALA A 230 11.15 -0.95 18.33
C ALA A 230 9.83 -1.69 18.00
N ARG A 231 8.96 -1.04 17.20
CA ARG A 231 7.68 -1.60 16.73
C ARG A 231 7.26 -1.06 15.37
N MET A 232 6.62 -1.92 14.58
CA MET A 232 5.87 -1.52 13.39
C MET A 232 4.42 -1.28 13.78
N THR A 233 3.81 -0.25 13.18
CA THR A 233 2.38 0.06 13.34
C THR A 233 1.72 0.25 11.98
N TRP A 234 0.49 -0.23 11.84
CA TRP A 234 -0.30 -0.12 10.61
C TRP A 234 -1.80 -0.01 10.89
N ILE A 235 -2.55 0.48 9.90
CA ILE A 235 -4.02 0.48 9.95
C ILE A 235 -4.50 -0.92 9.59
N SER A 236 -5.16 -1.61 10.52
CA SER A 236 -5.74 -2.94 10.32
C SER A 236 -7.18 -2.88 9.79
N GLY A 237 -7.85 -1.75 10.01
CA GLY A 237 -9.22 -1.53 9.58
C GLY A 237 -9.76 -0.22 10.12
N TYR A 238 -11.08 -0.10 10.11
CA TYR A 238 -11.78 1.07 10.61
C TYR A 238 -12.99 0.66 11.43
N GLU A 239 -13.28 1.43 12.47
CA GLU A 239 -14.46 1.26 13.31
C GLU A 239 -15.28 2.55 13.39
N TRP A 240 -16.60 2.40 13.50
CA TRP A 240 -17.49 3.53 13.74
C TRP A 240 -17.51 3.87 15.21
N LYS A 241 -17.04 5.07 15.58
CA LYS A 241 -17.27 5.63 16.91
C LYS A 241 -18.38 6.67 16.88
N TRP A 242 -19.27 6.59 17.86
CA TRP A 242 -20.25 7.63 18.11
C TRP A 242 -19.53 8.90 18.56
N ILE A 243 -19.78 10.00 17.86
CA ILE A 243 -19.42 11.34 18.35
C ILE A 243 -20.59 11.88 19.14
N ASP A 244 -21.79 11.67 18.64
CA ASP A 244 -23.02 12.15 19.25
C ASP A 244 -24.14 11.14 18.99
N LYS A 245 -24.57 10.45 20.04
CA LYS A 245 -25.64 9.45 19.95
C LYS A 245 -27.01 10.09 19.75
N ALA A 246 -27.25 11.26 20.33
CA ALA A 246 -28.54 11.95 20.27
C ALA A 246 -28.87 12.42 18.84
N TYR A 247 -27.85 12.90 18.12
CA TYR A 247 -28.01 13.37 16.73
C TYR A 247 -27.63 12.33 15.66
N GLY A 248 -27.42 11.07 16.03
CA GLY A 248 -27.11 10.04 15.04
C GLY A 248 -25.70 10.15 14.43
N ARG A 249 -24.79 10.96 14.99
CA ARG A 249 -23.50 11.28 14.36
C ARG A 249 -22.41 10.28 14.75
N ARG A 250 -21.83 9.64 13.73
CA ARG A 250 -20.69 8.71 13.86
C ARG A 250 -19.52 9.18 13.02
N LYS A 251 -18.31 8.80 13.44
CA LYS A 251 -17.08 8.99 12.69
C LYS A 251 -16.35 7.67 12.56
N LEU A 252 -15.85 7.44 11.36
CA LEU A 252 -15.00 6.31 11.04
C LEU A 252 -13.57 6.62 11.54
N ILE A 253 -13.03 5.77 12.41
CA ILE A 253 -11.72 5.94 13.04
C ILE A 253 -10.83 4.74 12.67
N PRO A 254 -9.55 4.95 12.31
CA PRO A 254 -8.64 3.85 12.02
C PRO A 254 -8.34 3.02 13.27
N VAL A 255 -8.37 1.70 13.12
CA VAL A 255 -7.86 0.76 14.11
C VAL A 255 -6.38 0.55 13.82
N ILE A 256 -5.53 0.84 14.82
CA ILE A 256 -4.08 0.69 14.71
C ILE A 256 -3.67 -0.66 15.30
N ALA A 257 -2.99 -1.46 14.51
CA ALA A 257 -2.33 -2.69 14.95
C ALA A 257 -0.81 -2.46 15.02
N GLU A 258 -0.14 -3.28 15.82
CA GLU A 258 1.30 -3.19 16.03
C GLU A 258 1.97 -4.55 16.18
N ARG A 259 3.29 -4.57 15.93
CA ARG A 259 4.18 -5.72 16.15
C ARG A 259 5.54 -5.21 16.59
N LYS A 260 6.19 -5.90 17.53
CA LYS A 260 7.57 -5.62 17.93
C LYS A 260 8.56 -5.93 16.80
N ILE A 261 9.59 -5.11 16.70
CA ILE A 261 10.73 -5.27 15.79
C ILE A 261 11.95 -5.64 16.64
N ASP A 262 12.74 -6.60 16.18
CA ASP A 262 13.96 -7.05 16.85
C ASP A 262 15.23 -6.56 16.14
N VAL A 263 15.24 -5.26 15.78
CA VAL A 263 16.38 -4.63 15.09
C VAL A 263 17.13 -3.76 16.09
N HIS A 264 18.39 -4.13 16.34
CA HIS A 264 19.22 -3.46 17.32
C HIS A 264 20.11 -2.40 16.64
N ILE A 265 19.70 -1.13 16.77
CA ILE A 265 20.52 0.03 16.40
C ILE A 265 20.61 0.93 17.62
N SER A 266 21.80 1.43 17.92
CA SER A 266 21.98 2.27 19.10
C SER A 266 21.15 3.57 19.00
N LEU A 267 20.57 4.00 20.11
CA LEU A 267 19.77 5.23 20.17
C LEU A 267 20.56 6.44 19.65
N ILE A 268 21.84 6.53 20.01
CA ILE A 268 22.73 7.61 19.60
C ILE A 268 22.97 7.63 18.09
N GLU A 269 23.08 6.46 17.46
CA GLU A 269 23.23 6.34 16.01
C GLU A 269 21.95 6.74 15.29
N LEU A 270 20.79 6.32 15.77
CA LEU A 270 19.49 6.74 15.21
C LEU A 270 19.31 8.25 15.32
N LEU A 271 19.65 8.86 16.46
CA LEU A 271 19.61 10.31 16.66
C LEU A 271 20.56 11.02 15.69
N ASN A 272 21.82 10.60 15.59
CA ASN A 272 22.77 11.19 14.65
C ASN A 272 22.30 11.13 13.20
N ARG A 273 21.77 10.00 12.74
CA ARG A 273 21.28 9.87 11.36
C ARG A 273 20.05 10.74 11.10
N SER A 274 19.06 10.68 11.99
CA SER A 274 17.78 11.39 11.80
C SER A 274 17.86 12.90 12.06
N ALA A 275 18.74 13.35 12.96
CA ALA A 275 18.91 14.77 13.27
C ALA A 275 19.57 15.57 12.14
N PHE A 276 20.29 14.90 11.24
CA PHE A 276 20.93 15.51 10.08
C PHE A 276 20.15 15.27 8.77
N ASP A 277 18.95 14.69 8.85
CA ASP A 277 18.13 14.47 7.66
C ASP A 277 17.76 15.80 6.99
N ARG A 278 17.73 15.79 5.65
CA ARG A 278 17.34 16.95 4.83
C ARG A 278 15.93 17.48 5.12
N SER A 279 15.01 16.62 5.54
CA SER A 279 13.61 16.98 5.81
C SER A 279 13.37 17.25 7.29
N SER A 280 12.70 18.37 7.57
CA SER A 280 12.23 18.70 8.92
C SER A 280 11.26 17.67 9.49
N ILE A 281 10.53 16.91 8.65
CA ILE A 281 9.62 15.84 9.10
C ILE A 281 10.41 14.75 9.83
N VAL A 282 11.57 14.36 9.29
CA VAL A 282 12.43 13.33 9.89
C VAL A 282 13.15 13.88 11.12
N ARG A 283 13.68 15.10 11.05
CA ARG A 283 14.33 15.75 12.20
C ARG A 283 13.35 15.97 13.36
N SER A 284 12.07 16.22 13.07
CA SER A 284 11.02 16.34 14.09
C SER A 284 10.78 15.03 14.84
N VAL A 285 10.84 13.89 14.15
CA VAL A 285 10.82 12.57 14.80
C VAL A 285 12.03 12.43 15.73
N SER A 286 13.22 12.79 15.25
CA SER A 286 14.45 12.77 16.06
C SER A 286 14.34 13.61 17.34
N ALA A 287 13.85 14.84 17.23
CA ALA A 287 13.68 15.75 18.36
C ALA A 287 12.62 15.26 19.36
N GLU A 288 11.56 14.60 18.90
CA GLU A 288 10.60 13.92 19.77
C GLU A 288 11.25 12.78 20.56
N PHE A 289 12.06 11.94 19.90
CA PHE A 289 12.74 10.83 20.59
C PHE A 289 13.87 11.28 21.51
N LEU A 290 14.50 12.43 21.26
CA LEU A 290 15.38 13.06 22.23
C LEU A 290 14.63 13.39 23.53
N ILE A 291 13.44 13.99 23.44
CA ILE A 291 12.60 14.33 24.60
C ILE A 291 12.17 13.06 25.36
N ILE A 292 11.74 12.03 24.65
CA ILE A 292 11.28 10.78 25.26
C ILE A 292 12.42 10.06 26.01
N ASN A 293 13.66 10.19 25.55
CA ASN A 293 14.81 9.43 26.08
C ASN A 293 15.84 10.29 26.83
N LEU A 294 15.45 11.46 27.37
CA LEU A 294 16.36 12.36 28.08
C LEU A 294 17.16 11.69 29.19
N ASP A 295 16.53 10.79 29.95
CA ASP A 295 17.17 10.13 31.10
C ASP A 295 18.02 8.92 30.71
N ARG A 296 18.00 8.51 29.43
CA ARG A 296 18.77 7.35 28.92
C ARG A 296 20.06 7.75 28.21
N LEU A 297 20.23 9.03 27.91
CA LEU A 297 21.36 9.58 27.17
C LEU A 297 22.31 10.29 28.13
N LYS A 298 23.58 10.41 27.72
CA LYS A 298 24.54 11.22 28.49
C LYS A 298 24.21 12.70 28.32
N GLN A 299 24.47 13.50 29.36
CA GLN A 299 24.13 14.92 29.37
C GLN A 299 24.75 15.69 28.19
N ASP A 300 25.98 15.35 27.80
CA ASP A 300 26.66 15.98 26.65
C ASP A 300 25.99 15.62 25.31
N GLU A 301 25.52 14.38 25.14
CA GLU A 301 24.79 13.94 23.95
C GLU A 301 23.44 14.66 23.87
N VAL A 302 22.72 14.76 24.99
CA VAL A 302 21.44 15.49 25.05
C VAL A 302 21.65 16.95 24.69
N LYS A 303 22.67 17.60 25.26
CA LYS A 303 23.00 19.00 25.00
C LYS A 303 23.32 19.23 23.53
N PHE A 304 24.17 18.38 22.93
CA PHE A 304 24.54 18.45 21.52
C PHE A 304 23.32 18.44 20.59
N PHE A 305 22.40 17.47 20.76
CA PHE A 305 21.21 17.43 19.91
C PHE A 305 20.23 18.56 20.22
N ALA A 306 20.07 18.95 21.49
CA ALA A 306 19.15 20.02 21.87
C ALA A 306 19.55 21.36 21.25
N GLU A 307 20.84 21.71 21.30
CA GLU A 307 21.39 22.91 20.65
C GLU A 307 21.21 22.85 19.14
N LYS A 308 21.50 21.69 18.53
CA LYS A 308 21.28 21.48 17.10
C LYS A 308 19.82 21.71 16.69
N PHE A 309 18.88 21.12 17.43
CA PHE A 309 17.45 21.27 17.13
C PHE A 309 16.94 22.68 17.41
N ALA A 310 17.44 23.37 18.44
CA ALA A 310 17.05 24.75 18.74
C ALA A 310 17.49 25.75 17.67
N LEU A 311 18.46 25.38 16.82
CA LEU A 311 18.91 26.15 15.65
C LEU A 311 18.22 25.73 14.34
N ASP A 312 17.25 24.81 14.39
CA ASP A 312 16.56 24.34 13.19
C ASP A 312 15.67 25.43 12.57
N LYS A 313 15.58 25.44 11.23
CA LYS A 313 14.71 26.38 10.50
C LYS A 313 13.22 26.09 10.68
N SER A 314 12.86 24.85 11.05
CA SER A 314 11.48 24.45 11.26
C SER A 314 11.06 24.66 12.70
N ASN A 315 10.01 25.47 12.92
CA ASN A 315 9.47 25.72 14.27
C ASN A 315 9.17 24.43 15.05
N ALA A 316 8.60 23.41 14.39
CA ALA A 316 8.29 22.14 15.04
C ALA A 316 9.53 21.42 15.61
N VAL A 317 10.71 21.60 15.00
CA VAL A 317 11.97 21.03 15.50
C VAL A 317 12.61 21.97 16.52
N LEU A 318 12.62 23.27 16.22
CA LEU A 318 13.15 24.33 17.07
C LEU A 318 12.52 24.35 18.46
N GLU A 319 11.18 24.31 18.54
CA GLU A 319 10.45 24.33 19.81
C GLU A 319 10.81 23.12 20.68
N ARG A 320 10.99 21.94 20.07
CA ARG A 320 11.41 20.72 20.77
C ARG A 320 12.84 20.82 21.29
N GLY A 321 13.76 21.40 20.51
CA GLY A 321 15.13 21.67 20.95
C GLY A 321 15.18 22.64 22.13
N GLN A 322 14.47 23.77 22.02
CA GLN A 322 14.37 24.77 23.08
C GLN A 322 13.75 24.20 24.37
N PHE A 323 12.73 23.34 24.24
CA PHE A 323 12.15 22.65 25.38
C PHE A 323 13.20 21.81 26.14
N VAL A 324 14.04 21.06 25.41
CA VAL A 324 15.11 20.26 26.03
C VAL A 324 16.16 21.15 26.71
N ILE A 325 16.59 22.25 26.09
CA ILE A 325 17.53 23.20 26.70
C ILE A 325 16.96 23.76 28.00
N LYS A 326 15.69 24.18 28.00
CA LYS A 326 15.01 24.66 29.21
C LYS A 326 15.01 23.60 30.31
N LYS A 327 14.72 22.34 29.96
CA LYS A 327 14.75 21.20 30.89
C LYS A 327 16.14 20.92 31.47
N LEU A 328 17.19 21.03 30.67
CA LEU A 328 18.58 20.87 31.15
C LEU A 328 18.94 21.96 32.17
N ASN A 329 18.55 23.21 31.90
CA ASN A 329 18.79 24.32 32.83
C ASN A 329 18.01 24.14 34.14
N GLU A 330 16.74 23.74 34.08
CA GLU A 330 15.93 23.43 35.28
C GLU A 330 16.59 22.34 36.14
N LYS A 331 17.11 21.26 35.54
CA LYS A 331 17.83 20.20 36.26
C LYS A 331 19.17 20.69 36.86
N PHE A 332 19.86 21.61 36.18
CA PHE A 332 21.10 22.20 36.68
C PHE A 332 20.86 23.02 37.96
N TYR A 333 19.77 23.77 38.03
CA TYR A 333 19.39 24.54 39.23
C TYR A 333 18.81 23.70 40.38
N GLN A 334 18.45 22.43 40.14
CA GLN A 334 17.96 21.50 41.16
C GLN A 334 19.04 20.56 41.72
N SER A 335 20.24 20.55 41.13
CA SER A 335 21.38 19.85 41.72
C SER A 335 21.88 20.68 42.90
N PRO A 336 21.93 20.14 44.14
CA PRO A 336 22.34 20.94 45.28
C PRO A 336 23.76 21.42 45.02
N THR A 337 23.92 22.73 44.95
CA THR A 337 25.19 23.42 45.06
C THR A 337 25.81 22.93 46.36
N LYS A 338 26.65 21.88 46.29
CA LYS A 338 27.58 21.56 47.36
C LYS A 338 28.59 22.70 47.36
N PHE A 339 28.25 23.74 48.10
CA PHE A 339 29.26 24.62 48.67
C PHE A 339 30.11 23.75 49.60
N LEU A 340 31.30 23.43 49.15
CA LEU A 340 32.46 23.13 49.99
C LEU A 340 33.66 23.85 49.41
#